data_AF-A0A6P0VTL3-F1
#
_entry.id   AF-A0A6P0VTL3-F1
#
_cell.length_a   1.000
_cell.length_b   1.000
_cell.length_c   1.000
_cell.angle_alpha   90.00
_cell.angle_beta   90.00
_cell.angle_gamma   90.00
#
_symmetry.space_group_name_H-M   'P 1'
#
loop_
_entity.id
_entity.type
_entity.pdbx_description
1 polymer ?
#
loop_
_entity_poly.entity_id
_entity_poly.type
_entity_poly.pdbx_seq_one_letter_code
_entity_poly.pdbx_strand_id
1 'polypeptide(L)'
;MTEVTPDTPDGSPQTDSVDINFEKLLQLLRRKESNWVEWGKACQQLQKAGYSAQVIFEATGFEPIQQNQVIVASQVHDTLMKVGVSENVRSRFERTGSDTLYELRILTQPERAAAAEFIVARNLDSEGAREVAKALKEFSRRSNPPPGFSNHPGDVVAYQYWKVARYQNSLPERSRLIARGLMFAHSQEARQQIEQLLTEGVGGNQRQPPRLPFYRLEADDFMPSLLPVIGKLPLTTTEWEAVSPIESTGSFGIVQASDKQTLVAIPGWRVVRKAQNPVVILCNSNQLPGQTNNKPEEILLVLDRNSCEWNRDSYFAIEESGQLEIQWFPEAPDISLLGKLILVLRAKKILDEPLSSDLWQVEE
;
A
#
# COMPACT_ATOMS: atom_id res chain seq x y z
N MET A 1 -25.86 -59.76 -27.23
CA MET A 1 -24.62 -60.53 -27.38
C MET A 1 -23.49 -59.51 -27.34
N THR A 2 -22.94 -59.29 -26.14
CA THR A 2 -21.62 -59.81 -25.68
C THR A 2 -20.49 -59.02 -26.36
N GLU A 3 -19.58 -58.32 -25.68
CA GLU A 3 -18.91 -58.61 -24.41
C GLU A 3 -18.27 -57.33 -23.84
N VAL A 4 -18.18 -57.28 -22.52
CA VAL A 4 -17.39 -56.33 -21.72
C VAL A 4 -16.10 -57.04 -21.34
N THR A 5 -14.96 -56.37 -21.45
CA THR A 5 -13.72 -56.74 -20.73
C THR A 5 -12.99 -55.49 -20.22
N PRO A 6 -12.27 -55.59 -19.09
CA PRO A 6 -12.13 -54.51 -18.12
C PRO A 6 -10.69 -53.98 -17.94
N ASP A 7 -10.66 -52.82 -17.30
CA ASP A 7 -9.64 -52.26 -16.39
C ASP A 7 -8.15 -52.23 -16.79
N THR A 8 -7.75 -50.99 -17.07
CA THR A 8 -6.43 -50.38 -16.92
C THR A 8 -5.86 -50.59 -15.50
N PRO A 9 -4.58 -50.95 -15.33
CA PRO A 9 -3.91 -50.83 -14.04
C PRO A 9 -3.47 -49.38 -13.80
N ASP A 10 -3.86 -48.88 -12.63
CA ASP A 10 -3.44 -47.63 -11.99
C ASP A 10 -1.94 -47.34 -12.15
N GLY A 11 -1.63 -46.24 -12.83
CA GLY A 11 -0.34 -45.58 -12.73
C GLY A 11 -0.34 -44.71 -11.48
N SER A 12 0.09 -45.25 -10.35
CA SER A 12 0.41 -44.44 -9.17
C SER A 12 1.56 -43.49 -9.51
N PRO A 13 1.45 -42.17 -9.29
CA PRO A 13 2.57 -41.27 -9.47
C PRO A 13 3.58 -41.51 -8.33
N GLN A 14 4.72 -42.12 -8.67
CA GLN A 14 5.89 -42.15 -7.81
C GLN A 14 6.28 -40.70 -7.48
N THR A 15 5.99 -40.29 -6.26
CA THR A 15 6.57 -39.09 -5.65
C THR A 15 7.66 -39.60 -4.75
N ASP A 16 8.92 -39.28 -5.06
CA ASP A 16 10.06 -39.51 -4.18
C ASP A 16 9.92 -38.63 -2.93
N SER A 17 9.06 -39.03 -2.00
CA SER A 17 8.95 -38.41 -0.68
C SER A 17 10.00 -39.05 0.23
N VAL A 18 11.09 -38.34 0.47
CA VAL A 18 11.94 -38.60 1.63
C VAL A 18 11.02 -38.50 2.86
N ASP A 19 10.79 -39.60 3.57
CA ASP A 19 10.02 -39.62 4.81
C ASP A 19 10.66 -38.69 5.85
N ILE A 20 10.16 -37.46 5.95
CA ILE A 20 10.59 -36.50 6.97
C ILE A 20 10.08 -37.01 8.31
N ASN A 21 10.97 -37.53 9.15
CA ASN A 21 10.63 -37.97 10.49
C ASN A 21 10.54 -36.76 11.43
N PHE A 22 9.31 -36.27 11.64
CA PHE A 22 9.02 -35.10 12.49
C PHE A 22 9.40 -35.31 13.97
N GLU A 23 9.36 -36.54 14.48
CA GLU A 23 9.80 -36.83 15.85
C GLU A 23 11.32 -36.59 16.01
N LYS A 24 12.11 -36.96 15.00
CA LYS A 24 13.55 -36.67 15.00
C LYS A 24 13.83 -35.16 14.99
N LEU A 25 13.04 -34.37 14.25
CA LEU A 25 13.18 -32.90 14.26
C LEU A 25 12.86 -32.31 15.63
N LEU A 26 11.79 -32.77 16.28
CA LEU A 26 11.44 -32.35 17.64
C LEU A 26 12.51 -32.76 18.66
N GLN A 27 13.10 -33.96 18.52
CA GLN A 27 14.19 -34.42 19.37
C GLN A 27 15.46 -33.58 19.18
N LEU A 28 15.83 -33.27 17.94
CA LEU A 28 16.96 -32.42 17.58
C LEU A 28 16.83 -31.03 18.24
N LEU A 29 15.65 -30.42 18.14
CA LEU A 29 15.35 -29.14 18.78
C LEU A 29 15.38 -29.25 20.31
N ARG A 30 14.69 -30.22 20.90
CA ARG A 30 14.62 -30.42 22.36
C ARG A 30 16.01 -30.59 22.99
N ARG A 31 16.91 -31.31 22.32
CA ARG A 31 18.27 -31.56 22.78
C ARG A 31 19.29 -30.51 22.35
N LYS A 32 18.87 -29.54 21.52
CA LYS A 32 19.76 -28.54 20.89
C LYS A 32 20.94 -29.20 20.17
N GLU A 33 20.67 -30.30 19.46
CA GLU A 33 21.67 -31.00 18.64
C GLU A 33 21.98 -30.18 17.38
N SER A 34 23.21 -30.26 16.85
CA SER A 34 23.68 -29.49 15.68
C SER A 34 23.83 -27.97 15.95
N ASN A 35 23.46 -27.10 15.01
CA ASN A 35 23.64 -25.65 15.09
C ASN A 35 22.32 -24.90 14.86
N TRP A 36 22.34 -23.59 15.09
CA TRP A 36 21.16 -22.73 14.98
C TRP A 36 20.55 -22.69 13.56
N VAL A 37 21.35 -22.92 12.52
CA VAL A 37 20.88 -22.98 11.13
C VAL A 37 19.98 -24.21 10.94
N GLU A 38 20.43 -25.37 11.43
CA GLU A 38 19.64 -26.61 11.39
C GLU A 38 18.40 -26.53 12.29
N TRP A 39 18.48 -25.83 13.43
CA TRP A 39 17.29 -25.53 14.23
C TRP A 39 16.26 -24.70 13.45
N GLY A 40 16.72 -23.69 12.71
CA GLY A 40 15.86 -22.88 11.84
C GLY A 40 15.15 -23.70 10.76
N LYS A 41 15.89 -24.59 10.08
CA LYS A 41 15.33 -25.50 9.07
C LYS A 41 14.33 -26.49 9.68
N ALA A 42 14.65 -27.08 10.83
CA ALA A 42 13.75 -27.99 11.55
C ALA A 42 12.44 -27.29 11.95
N CYS A 43 12.52 -26.10 12.55
CA CYS A 43 11.34 -25.29 12.88
C CYS A 43 10.51 -24.96 11.62
N GLN A 44 11.15 -24.60 10.51
CA GLN A 44 10.45 -24.30 9.26
C GLN A 44 9.73 -25.54 8.70
N GLN A 45 10.37 -26.73 8.74
CA GLN A 45 9.78 -27.98 8.28
C GLN A 45 8.56 -28.38 9.13
N LEU A 46 8.67 -28.27 10.46
CA LEU A 46 7.55 -28.53 11.37
C LEU A 46 6.38 -27.57 11.13
N GLN A 47 6.63 -26.27 10.95
CA GLN A 47 5.57 -25.30 10.65
C GLN A 47 4.88 -25.57 9.30
N LYS A 48 5.65 -25.95 8.27
CA LYS A 48 5.09 -26.36 6.97
C LYS A 48 4.24 -27.63 7.06
N ALA A 49 4.54 -28.51 8.00
CA ALA A 49 3.76 -29.72 8.29
C ALA A 49 2.52 -29.45 9.18
N GLY A 50 2.23 -28.19 9.52
CA GLY A 50 1.03 -27.79 10.26
C GLY A 50 1.21 -27.66 11.78
N TYR A 51 2.42 -27.82 12.31
CA TYR A 51 2.68 -27.57 13.73
C TYR A 51 2.65 -26.07 14.01
N SER A 52 1.82 -25.65 14.98
CA SER A 52 1.84 -24.26 15.43
C SER A 52 3.10 -23.96 16.24
N ALA A 53 3.51 -22.69 16.28
CA ALA A 53 4.68 -22.28 17.08
C ALA A 53 4.53 -22.65 18.57
N GLN A 54 3.30 -22.63 19.09
CA GLN A 54 2.99 -23.04 20.46
C GLN A 54 3.24 -24.55 20.68
N VAL A 55 2.81 -25.40 19.76
CA VAL A 55 3.03 -26.86 19.85
C VAL A 55 4.53 -27.18 19.79
N ILE A 56 5.30 -26.49 18.93
CA ILE A 56 6.75 -26.65 18.87
C ILE A 56 7.40 -26.22 20.19
N PHE A 57 6.96 -25.12 20.78
CA PHE A 57 7.45 -24.65 22.07
C PHE A 57 7.19 -25.68 23.18
N GLU A 58 5.96 -26.18 23.31
CA GLU A 58 5.60 -27.19 24.31
C GLU A 58 6.43 -28.47 24.16
N ALA A 59 6.74 -28.87 22.93
CA ALA A 59 7.51 -30.07 22.65
C ALA A 59 9.04 -29.90 22.80
N THR A 60 9.59 -28.69 22.70
CA THR A 60 11.04 -28.47 22.53
C THR A 60 11.67 -27.41 23.45
N GLY A 61 10.85 -26.51 24.01
CA GLY A 61 11.30 -25.33 24.75
C GLY A 61 11.75 -24.15 23.87
N PHE A 62 11.68 -24.25 22.54
CA PHE A 62 11.99 -23.12 21.65
C PHE A 62 10.84 -22.11 21.64
N GLU A 63 11.06 -20.91 22.17
CA GLU A 63 10.03 -19.87 22.21
C GLU A 63 9.63 -19.43 20.80
N PRO A 64 8.36 -19.02 20.57
CA PRO A 64 7.92 -18.55 19.26
C PRO A 64 8.78 -17.43 18.66
N ILE A 65 9.28 -16.51 19.48
CA ILE A 65 10.19 -15.45 19.04
C ILE A 65 11.53 -16.00 18.54
N GLN A 66 12.08 -16.99 19.25
CA GLN A 66 13.34 -17.66 18.88
C GLN A 66 13.14 -18.49 17.61
N GLN A 67 12.02 -19.21 17.48
CA GLN A 67 11.67 -19.96 16.27
C GLN A 67 11.67 -19.05 15.04
N ASN A 68 10.94 -17.92 15.11
CA ASN A 68 10.90 -16.95 14.01
C ASN A 68 12.31 -16.39 13.70
N GLN A 69 13.10 -16.07 14.73
CA GLN A 69 14.46 -15.59 14.54
C GLN A 69 15.34 -16.60 13.79
N VAL A 70 15.41 -17.84 14.26
CA VAL A 70 16.29 -18.86 13.64
C VAL A 70 15.79 -19.29 12.26
N ILE A 71 14.48 -19.32 12.02
CA ILE A 71 13.91 -19.60 10.68
C ILE A 71 14.38 -18.53 9.70
N VAL A 72 14.12 -17.25 9.99
CA VAL A 72 14.45 -16.16 9.06
C VAL A 72 15.96 -16.02 8.92
N ALA A 73 16.72 -16.13 10.00
CA ALA A 73 18.17 -16.07 9.96
C ALA A 73 18.78 -17.22 9.15
N SER A 74 18.20 -18.43 9.19
CA SER A 74 18.69 -19.58 8.40
C SER A 74 18.49 -19.36 6.90
N GLN A 75 17.38 -18.71 6.51
CA GLN A 75 17.14 -18.30 5.13
C GLN A 75 18.13 -17.23 4.68
N VAL A 76 18.45 -16.26 5.55
CA VAL A 76 19.49 -15.27 5.28
C VAL A 76 20.84 -15.97 5.11
N HIS A 77 21.21 -16.88 6.01
CA HIS A 77 22.43 -17.68 5.91
C HIS A 77 22.51 -18.44 4.58
N ASP A 78 21.45 -19.13 4.16
CA ASP A 78 21.41 -19.83 2.87
C ASP A 78 21.65 -18.86 1.69
N THR A 79 21.11 -17.64 1.76
CA THR A 79 21.39 -16.62 0.74
C THR A 79 22.85 -16.15 0.75
N LEU A 80 23.49 -16.05 1.92
CA LEU A 80 24.91 -15.71 2.02
C LEU A 80 25.79 -16.80 1.38
N MET A 81 25.49 -18.06 1.65
CA MET A 81 26.24 -19.19 1.09
C MET A 81 26.11 -19.26 -0.43
N LYS A 82 24.91 -18.96 -0.96
CA LYS A 82 24.66 -18.92 -2.42
C LYS A 82 25.38 -17.79 -3.13
N VAL A 83 25.39 -16.58 -2.55
CA VAL A 83 26.09 -15.42 -3.14
C VAL A 83 27.61 -15.60 -3.07
N GLY A 84 28.10 -16.26 -2.02
CA GLY A 84 29.52 -16.43 -1.75
C GLY A 84 30.03 -15.32 -0.84
N VAL A 85 30.48 -15.69 0.36
CA VAL A 85 31.08 -14.81 1.36
C VAL A 85 32.43 -15.39 1.80
N SER A 86 33.24 -14.58 2.46
CA SER A 86 34.55 -14.94 2.98
C SER A 86 34.48 -16.05 4.03
N GLU A 87 35.56 -16.79 4.18
CA GLU A 87 35.61 -17.92 5.12
C GLU A 87 35.43 -17.48 6.57
N ASN A 88 35.88 -16.27 6.91
CA ASN A 88 35.66 -15.68 8.23
C ASN A 88 34.16 -15.47 8.51
N VAL A 89 33.41 -14.99 7.52
CA VAL A 89 31.95 -14.81 7.63
C VAL A 89 31.24 -16.15 7.75
N ARG A 90 31.65 -17.16 6.95
CA ARG A 90 31.09 -18.51 7.02
C ARG A 90 31.29 -19.12 8.41
N SER A 91 32.55 -19.17 8.87
CA SER A 91 32.92 -19.75 10.16
C SER A 91 32.23 -19.06 11.33
N ARG A 92 32.07 -17.73 11.27
CA ARG A 92 31.32 -16.95 12.28
C ARG A 92 29.86 -17.38 12.33
N PHE A 93 29.17 -17.34 11.19
CA PHE A 93 27.72 -17.55 11.15
C PHE A 93 27.27 -19.01 11.19
N GLU A 94 28.18 -19.97 10.96
CA GLU A 94 27.92 -21.39 11.22
C GLU A 94 27.77 -21.68 12.72
N ARG A 95 28.52 -20.94 13.56
CA ARG A 95 28.54 -21.15 15.03
C ARG A 95 27.53 -20.28 15.77
N THR A 96 27.46 -18.98 15.46
CA THR A 96 26.65 -18.00 16.20
C THR A 96 26.13 -16.88 15.29
N GLY A 97 25.25 -16.01 15.78
CA GLY A 97 24.82 -14.80 15.04
C GLY A 97 23.48 -14.91 14.31
N SER A 98 22.58 -15.78 14.78
CA SER A 98 21.21 -15.84 14.27
C SER A 98 20.47 -14.51 14.47
N ASP A 99 20.71 -13.82 15.59
CA ASP A 99 20.20 -12.48 15.89
C ASP A 99 20.76 -11.43 14.92
N THR A 100 22.06 -11.45 14.65
CA THR A 100 22.71 -10.58 13.67
C THR A 100 22.15 -10.78 12.26
N LEU A 101 22.04 -12.02 11.80
CA LEU A 101 21.52 -12.32 10.46
C LEU A 101 20.02 -12.05 10.33
N TYR A 102 19.25 -12.17 11.41
CA TYR A 102 17.84 -11.81 11.43
C TYR A 102 17.61 -10.34 11.09
N GLU A 103 18.51 -9.45 11.50
CA GLU A 103 18.40 -8.02 11.19
C GLU A 103 18.62 -7.70 9.70
N LEU A 104 19.32 -8.57 8.97
CA LEU A 104 19.58 -8.42 7.54
C LEU A 104 18.40 -8.85 6.65
N ARG A 105 17.30 -9.34 7.23
CA ARG A 105 16.14 -9.90 6.48
C ARG A 105 15.52 -8.91 5.47
N ILE A 106 15.60 -7.61 5.73
CA ILE A 106 15.03 -6.55 4.89
C ILE A 106 15.85 -6.21 3.63
N LEU A 107 17.08 -6.73 3.58
CA LEU A 107 18.03 -6.51 2.50
C LEU A 107 17.87 -7.54 1.39
N THR A 108 18.30 -7.18 0.18
CA THR A 108 18.43 -8.08 -0.97
C THR A 108 19.61 -9.04 -0.80
N GLN A 109 19.69 -10.10 -1.60
CA GLN A 109 20.77 -11.10 -1.53
C GLN A 109 22.19 -10.49 -1.63
N PRO A 110 22.51 -9.63 -2.61
CA PRO A 110 23.85 -9.02 -2.68
C PRO A 110 24.12 -8.06 -1.51
N GLU A 111 23.12 -7.32 -1.06
CA GLU A 111 23.25 -6.44 0.10
C GLU A 111 23.51 -7.22 1.39
N ARG A 112 22.88 -8.39 1.57
CA ARG A 112 23.12 -9.28 2.73
C ARG A 112 24.57 -9.73 2.80
N ALA A 113 25.14 -10.16 1.66
CA ALA A 113 26.54 -10.57 1.59
C ALA A 113 27.49 -9.43 1.96
N ALA A 114 27.32 -8.26 1.34
CA ALA A 114 28.14 -7.09 1.66
C ALA A 114 27.98 -6.65 3.13
N ALA A 115 26.76 -6.66 3.66
CA ALA A 115 26.50 -6.32 5.06
C ALA A 115 27.17 -7.32 6.03
N ALA A 116 27.08 -8.62 5.74
CA ALA A 116 27.68 -9.67 6.56
C ALA A 116 29.21 -9.55 6.63
N GLU A 117 29.86 -9.31 5.49
CA GLU A 117 31.31 -9.03 5.43
C GLU A 117 31.67 -7.84 6.31
N PHE A 118 30.93 -6.75 6.17
CA PHE A 118 31.19 -5.52 6.93
C PHE A 118 30.98 -5.71 8.43
N ILE A 119 29.91 -6.38 8.84
CA ILE A 119 29.57 -6.66 10.24
C ILE A 119 30.64 -7.51 10.90
N VAL A 120 31.11 -8.56 10.22
CA VAL A 120 32.17 -9.43 10.75
C VAL A 120 33.50 -8.69 10.80
N ALA A 121 33.86 -7.94 9.76
CA ALA A 121 35.09 -7.15 9.72
C ALA A 121 35.16 -6.07 10.80
N ARG A 122 34.00 -5.54 11.23
CA ARG A 122 33.89 -4.51 12.28
C ARG A 122 33.48 -5.08 13.64
N ASN A 123 33.35 -6.40 13.76
CA ASN A 123 32.91 -7.10 14.98
C ASN A 123 31.65 -6.49 15.61
N LEU A 124 30.63 -6.23 14.78
CA LEU A 124 29.36 -5.65 15.22
C LEU A 124 28.42 -6.73 15.78
N ASP A 125 27.65 -6.37 16.79
CA ASP A 125 26.59 -7.19 17.37
C ASP A 125 25.26 -7.03 16.59
N SER A 126 24.17 -7.58 17.12
CA SER A 126 22.84 -7.49 16.51
C SER A 126 22.29 -6.06 16.48
N GLU A 127 22.61 -5.21 17.46
CA GLU A 127 22.21 -3.80 17.43
C GLU A 127 22.95 -3.05 16.31
N GLY A 128 24.27 -3.24 16.20
CA GLY A 128 25.05 -2.71 15.08
C GLY A 128 24.59 -3.24 13.73
N ALA A 129 24.24 -4.52 13.63
CA ALA A 129 23.70 -5.11 12.40
C ALA A 129 22.36 -4.50 12.00
N ARG A 130 21.49 -4.20 12.97
CA ARG A 130 20.23 -3.48 12.73
C ARG A 130 20.47 -2.06 12.20
N GLU A 131 21.44 -1.34 12.75
CA GLU A 131 21.83 -0.03 12.23
C GLU A 131 22.31 -0.13 10.78
N VAL A 132 23.20 -1.08 10.48
CA VAL A 132 23.73 -1.33 9.12
C VAL A 132 22.62 -1.66 8.14
N ALA A 133 21.71 -2.57 8.51
CA ALA A 133 20.60 -2.99 7.64
C ALA A 133 19.66 -1.82 7.34
N LYS A 134 19.34 -0.99 8.35
CA LYS A 134 18.52 0.20 8.15
C LYS A 134 19.22 1.20 7.23
N ALA A 135 20.51 1.47 7.45
CA ALA A 135 21.31 2.39 6.64
C ALA A 135 21.32 1.96 5.16
N LEU A 136 21.65 0.69 4.91
CA LEU A 136 21.65 0.10 3.56
C LEU A 136 20.28 0.19 2.90
N LYS A 137 19.21 -0.15 3.61
CA LYS A 137 17.86 -0.12 3.04
C LYS A 137 17.36 1.30 2.73
N GLU A 138 17.74 2.29 3.53
CA GLU A 138 17.43 3.70 3.24
C GLU A 138 18.24 4.21 2.05
N PHE A 139 19.51 3.80 1.94
CA PHE A 139 20.42 4.22 0.88
C PHE A 139 20.04 3.61 -0.48
N SER A 140 19.63 2.34 -0.54
CA SER A 140 19.25 1.67 -1.79
C SER A 140 17.95 2.17 -2.42
N ARG A 141 17.16 2.99 -1.70
CA ARG A 141 16.01 3.71 -2.29
C ARG A 141 16.42 4.88 -3.17
N ARG A 142 17.69 5.29 -3.13
CA ARG A 142 18.21 6.39 -3.94
C ARG A 142 18.68 5.85 -5.28
N SER A 143 18.29 6.51 -6.36
CA SER A 143 18.76 6.14 -7.71
C SER A 143 20.26 6.36 -7.87
N ASN A 144 20.83 7.35 -7.19
CA ASN A 144 22.25 7.68 -7.22
C ASN A 144 22.79 7.85 -5.78
N PRO A 145 24.04 7.42 -5.52
CA PRO A 145 24.68 7.66 -4.23
C PRO A 145 24.90 9.17 -4.01
N PRO A 146 24.85 9.65 -2.75
CA PRO A 146 25.25 11.01 -2.41
C PRO A 146 26.70 11.30 -2.83
N PRO A 147 27.02 12.53 -3.24
CA PRO A 147 28.40 12.90 -3.58
C PRO A 147 29.38 12.56 -2.46
N GLY A 148 30.50 11.93 -2.80
CA GLY A 148 31.55 11.53 -1.87
C GLY A 148 31.25 10.29 -1.02
N PHE A 149 30.15 9.57 -1.25
CA PHE A 149 29.86 8.30 -0.56
C PHE A 149 29.60 7.19 -1.58
N SER A 150 30.26 6.04 -1.43
CA SER A 150 30.03 4.87 -2.30
C SER A 150 28.87 3.98 -1.82
N ASN A 151 28.52 2.96 -2.61
CA ASN A 151 27.56 1.92 -2.23
C ASN A 151 28.13 0.91 -1.20
N HIS A 152 29.38 1.06 -0.77
CA HIS A 152 29.98 0.17 0.22
C HIS A 152 29.27 0.34 1.58
N PRO A 153 28.92 -0.75 2.32
CA PRO A 153 28.20 -0.65 3.59
C PRO A 153 28.83 0.32 4.60
N GLY A 154 30.15 0.38 4.67
CA GLY A 154 30.88 1.34 5.48
C GLY A 154 30.60 2.81 5.14
N ASP A 155 30.59 3.16 3.85
CA ASP A 155 30.26 4.53 3.40
C ASP A 155 28.78 4.85 3.61
N VAL A 156 27.90 3.85 3.43
CA VAL A 156 26.46 4.03 3.66
C VAL A 156 26.16 4.33 5.13
N VAL A 157 26.77 3.59 6.05
CA VAL A 157 26.65 3.85 7.50
C VAL A 157 27.30 5.19 7.85
N ALA A 158 28.48 5.47 7.30
CA ALA A 158 29.17 6.75 7.49
C ALA A 158 28.33 7.94 7.02
N TYR A 159 27.62 7.81 5.88
CA TYR A 159 26.70 8.81 5.37
C TYR A 159 25.54 9.07 6.33
N GLN A 160 25.01 8.03 6.98
CA GLN A 160 23.95 8.22 7.99
C GLN A 160 24.45 9.06 9.16
N TYR A 161 25.64 8.76 9.67
CA TYR A 161 26.27 9.54 10.75
C TYR A 161 26.59 10.97 10.32
N TRP A 162 27.13 11.15 9.12
CA TRP A 162 27.39 12.47 8.52
C TRP A 162 26.11 13.30 8.41
N LYS A 163 25.03 12.70 7.88
CA LYS A 163 23.72 13.35 7.71
C LYS A 163 23.18 13.85 9.05
N VAL A 164 23.25 13.04 10.11
CA VAL A 164 22.77 13.44 11.44
C VAL A 164 23.71 14.49 12.07
N ALA A 165 25.02 14.33 11.93
CA ALA A 165 26.02 15.26 12.48
C ALA A 165 25.85 16.69 11.93
N ARG A 166 25.43 16.84 10.67
CA ARG A 166 25.16 18.14 10.04
C ARG A 166 24.02 18.93 10.69
N TYR A 167 23.05 18.24 11.26
CA TYR A 167 21.90 18.87 11.91
C TYR A 167 22.06 18.99 13.43
N GLN A 168 23.19 18.54 13.98
CA GLN A 168 23.40 18.52 15.43
C GLN A 168 24.02 19.81 15.93
N ASN A 169 23.27 20.53 16.77
CA ASN A 169 23.69 21.80 17.35
C ASN A 169 24.59 21.65 18.59
N SER A 170 24.59 20.47 19.22
CA SER A 170 25.45 20.17 20.36
C SER A 170 26.83 19.70 19.86
N LEU A 171 27.87 20.47 20.21
CA LEU A 171 29.27 20.13 19.89
C LEU A 171 29.67 18.71 20.34
N PRO A 172 29.41 18.28 21.59
CA PRO A 172 29.73 16.92 22.04
C PRO A 172 29.07 15.82 21.20
N GLU A 173 27.76 15.96 20.92
CA GLU A 173 27.03 14.96 20.13
C GLU A 173 27.47 14.96 18.67
N ARG A 174 27.74 16.14 18.10
CA ARG A 174 28.27 16.26 16.74
C ARG A 174 29.62 15.55 16.63
N SER A 175 30.53 15.78 17.58
CA SER A 175 31.84 15.10 17.61
C SER A 175 31.71 13.58 17.73
N ARG A 176 30.77 13.08 18.56
CA ARG A 176 30.47 11.64 18.68
C ARG A 176 30.03 11.04 17.35
N LEU A 177 29.14 11.74 16.63
CA LEU A 177 28.63 11.31 15.32
C LEU A 177 29.73 11.35 14.25
N ILE A 178 30.57 12.38 14.24
CA ILE A 178 31.73 12.48 13.33
C ILE A 178 32.69 11.31 13.57
N ALA A 179 33.03 11.01 14.83
CA ALA A 179 33.91 9.88 15.18
C ALA A 179 33.34 8.55 14.70
N ARG A 180 32.02 8.31 14.91
CA ARG A 180 31.35 7.12 14.37
C ARG A 180 31.37 7.09 12.84
N GLY A 181 31.14 8.22 12.18
CA GLY A 181 31.24 8.32 10.72
C GLY A 181 32.63 7.91 10.20
N LEU A 182 33.69 8.45 10.78
CA LEU A 182 35.08 8.13 10.41
C LEU A 182 35.46 6.67 10.69
N MET A 183 34.95 6.10 11.79
CA MET A 183 35.16 4.70 12.14
C MET A 183 34.67 3.75 11.04
N PHE A 184 33.54 4.07 10.40
CA PHE A 184 32.90 3.21 9.40
C PHE A 184 33.27 3.54 7.96
N ALA A 185 33.65 4.78 7.65
CA ALA A 185 33.99 5.24 6.31
C ALA A 185 35.04 4.35 5.62
N HIS A 186 34.70 3.91 4.41
CA HIS A 186 35.50 3.04 3.57
C HIS A 186 36.30 3.83 2.52
N SER A 187 35.65 4.74 1.79
CA SER A 187 36.33 5.57 0.78
C SER A 187 37.02 6.79 1.39
N GLN A 188 38.07 7.26 0.70
CA GLN A 188 38.77 8.49 1.09
C GLN A 188 37.88 9.73 0.93
N GLU A 189 37.04 9.75 -0.10
CA GLU A 189 36.06 10.82 -0.33
C GLU A 189 35.06 10.93 0.83
N ALA A 190 34.54 9.80 1.32
CA ALA A 190 33.61 9.78 2.46
C ALA A 190 34.28 10.31 3.73
N ARG A 191 35.56 9.95 3.96
CA ARG A 191 36.34 10.49 5.08
C ARG A 191 36.49 12.00 4.98
N GLN A 192 36.85 12.52 3.81
CA GLN A 192 36.97 13.97 3.60
C GLN A 192 35.65 14.71 3.85
N GLN A 193 34.52 14.17 3.37
CA GLN A 193 33.19 14.74 3.62
C GLN A 193 32.86 14.82 5.12
N ILE A 194 33.30 13.84 5.90
CA ILE A 194 33.09 13.79 7.36
C ILE A 194 34.07 14.71 8.10
N GLU A 195 35.33 14.76 7.68
CA GLU A 195 36.34 15.67 8.25
C GLU A 195 35.98 17.14 8.05
N GLN A 196 35.35 17.49 6.92
CA GLN A 196 34.86 18.85 6.66
C GLN A 196 33.90 19.34 7.76
N LEU A 197 33.15 18.43 8.42
CA LEU A 197 32.27 18.79 9.53
C LEU A 197 33.01 19.31 10.76
N LEU A 198 34.31 19.04 10.91
CA LEU A 198 35.13 19.59 12.00
C LEU A 198 35.46 21.07 11.75
N THR A 199 35.56 21.47 10.49
CA THR A 199 35.85 22.86 10.09
C THR A 199 34.59 23.69 9.86
N GLU A 200 33.49 23.07 9.46
CA GLU A 200 32.19 23.73 9.34
C GLU A 200 31.66 24.10 10.72
N GLY A 201 31.47 25.40 10.99
CA GLY A 201 30.92 25.89 12.26
C GLY A 201 29.61 25.20 12.67
N VAL A 202 29.42 25.03 13.98
CA VAL A 202 28.17 24.48 14.54
C VAL A 202 27.08 25.53 14.34
N GLY A 203 26.10 25.23 13.49
CA GLY A 203 25.05 26.20 13.17
C GLY A 203 24.99 26.65 11.72
N GLY A 204 25.51 25.87 10.77
CA GLY A 204 25.09 25.92 9.37
C GLY A 204 23.62 25.51 9.23
N ASN A 205 22.73 26.33 9.80
CA ASN A 205 21.29 26.15 9.82
C ASN A 205 20.79 26.46 8.40
N GLN A 206 21.06 25.57 7.45
CA GLN A 206 20.32 25.55 6.19
C GLN A 206 18.89 25.18 6.56
N ARG A 207 18.09 26.21 6.85
CA ARG A 207 16.66 26.10 7.10
C ARG A 207 16.09 25.30 5.93
N GLN A 208 15.79 24.02 6.16
CA GLN A 208 15.24 23.20 5.10
C GLN A 208 13.93 23.85 4.67
N PRO A 209 13.65 23.93 3.36
CA PRO A 209 12.36 24.42 2.92
C PRO A 209 11.27 23.60 3.61
N PRO A 210 10.17 24.23 4.04
CA PRO A 210 9.06 23.49 4.62
C PRO A 210 8.62 22.40 3.64
N ARG A 211 8.24 21.24 4.16
CA ARG A 211 7.71 20.17 3.32
C ARG A 211 6.47 20.71 2.61
N LEU A 212 6.43 20.54 1.29
CA LEU A 212 5.22 20.84 0.52
C LEU A 212 4.09 19.92 0.98
N PRO A 213 2.87 20.44 1.18
CA PRO A 213 1.73 19.65 1.64
C PRO A 213 1.16 18.84 0.47
N PHE A 214 1.87 17.79 0.07
CA PHE A 214 1.40 16.86 -0.95
C PHE A 214 0.29 16.00 -0.38
N TYR A 215 -0.86 16.02 -1.05
CA TYR A 215 -1.97 15.11 -0.80
C TYR A 215 -2.10 14.14 -1.98
N ARG A 216 -2.47 12.90 -1.69
CA ARG A 216 -2.77 11.89 -2.71
C ARG A 216 -4.17 11.35 -2.43
N LEU A 217 -5.03 11.38 -3.45
CA LEU A 217 -6.32 10.71 -3.41
C LEU A 217 -6.07 9.23 -3.68
N GLU A 218 -6.31 8.37 -2.69
CA GLU A 218 -6.01 6.92 -2.78
C GLU A 218 -7.20 6.09 -3.29
N ALA A 219 -8.44 6.58 -3.15
CA ALA A 219 -9.62 5.90 -3.69
C ALA A 219 -10.30 6.75 -4.76
N ASP A 220 -10.63 6.12 -5.88
CA ASP A 220 -11.29 6.77 -7.01
C ASP A 220 -12.61 7.45 -6.66
N ASP A 221 -13.37 6.89 -5.71
CA ASP A 221 -14.66 7.47 -5.30
C ASP A 221 -14.49 8.82 -4.56
N PHE A 222 -13.27 9.13 -4.09
CA PHE A 222 -12.92 10.46 -3.59
C PHE A 222 -12.66 11.48 -4.71
N MET A 223 -12.49 11.03 -5.97
CA MET A 223 -12.39 11.96 -7.09
C MET A 223 -13.80 12.42 -7.46
N PRO A 224 -14.14 13.71 -7.29
CA PRO A 224 -15.46 14.20 -7.67
C PRO A 224 -15.64 14.15 -9.19
N SER A 225 -16.87 13.87 -9.62
CA SER A 225 -17.30 14.01 -11.01
C SER A 225 -18.04 15.33 -11.17
N LEU A 226 -17.57 16.17 -12.09
CA LEU A 226 -18.26 17.39 -12.51
C LEU A 226 -19.32 16.99 -13.53
N LEU A 227 -20.56 17.40 -13.30
CA LEU A 227 -21.71 17.15 -14.18
C LEU A 227 -22.44 18.45 -14.52
N PRO A 228 -22.96 18.60 -15.75
CA PRO A 228 -23.71 19.78 -16.14
C PRO A 228 -25.14 19.72 -15.59
N VAL A 229 -25.62 20.84 -15.08
CA VAL A 229 -26.96 21.02 -14.52
C VAL A 229 -27.85 21.68 -15.56
N ILE A 230 -28.97 21.04 -15.90
CA ILE A 230 -29.97 21.57 -16.83
C ILE A 230 -30.82 22.64 -16.14
N GLY A 231 -31.28 22.35 -14.93
CA GLY A 231 -32.14 23.26 -14.18
C GLY A 231 -33.01 22.52 -13.18
N LYS A 232 -34.15 23.11 -12.85
CA LYS A 232 -35.12 22.58 -11.90
C LYS A 232 -36.46 22.32 -12.60
N LEU A 233 -37.08 21.16 -12.37
CA LEU A 233 -38.40 20.83 -12.93
C LEU A 233 -39.48 21.85 -12.50
N PRO A 234 -40.46 22.15 -13.36
CA PRO A 234 -40.68 21.61 -14.72
C PRO A 234 -39.67 22.16 -15.74
N LEU A 235 -39.22 21.31 -16.66
CA LEU A 235 -38.27 21.64 -17.73
C LEU A 235 -38.88 21.27 -19.09
N THR A 236 -38.47 21.95 -20.13
CA THR A 236 -38.84 21.69 -21.53
C THR A 236 -37.78 20.85 -22.24
N THR A 237 -38.15 20.22 -23.36
CA THR A 237 -37.20 19.49 -24.23
C THR A 237 -36.13 20.41 -24.83
N THR A 238 -36.46 21.68 -25.07
CA THR A 238 -35.47 22.67 -25.53
C THR A 238 -34.42 22.98 -24.47
N GLU A 239 -34.79 23.07 -23.18
CA GLU A 239 -33.84 23.21 -22.08
C GLU A 239 -32.97 21.96 -21.91
N TRP A 240 -33.55 20.77 -22.10
CA TRP A 240 -32.84 19.49 -22.07
C TRP A 240 -31.74 19.37 -23.14
N GLU A 241 -32.03 19.83 -24.35
CA GLU A 241 -31.09 19.81 -25.48
C GLU A 241 -30.07 20.95 -25.44
N ALA A 242 -30.41 22.10 -24.83
CA ALA A 242 -29.53 23.27 -24.78
C ALA A 242 -28.21 23.02 -24.03
N VAL A 243 -28.19 22.08 -23.09
CA VAL A 243 -26.99 21.77 -22.30
C VAL A 243 -26.04 20.86 -23.08
N SER A 244 -24.92 21.42 -23.53
CA SER A 244 -23.88 20.64 -24.21
C SER A 244 -23.21 19.62 -23.26
N PRO A 245 -22.78 18.46 -23.77
CA PRO A 245 -21.97 17.52 -23.00
C PRO A 245 -20.65 18.16 -22.58
N ILE A 246 -20.08 17.68 -21.47
CA ILE A 246 -18.78 18.11 -20.98
C ILE A 246 -17.78 16.96 -21.05
N GLU A 247 -16.55 17.26 -21.41
CA GLU A 247 -15.45 16.30 -21.43
C GLU A 247 -14.43 16.67 -20.36
N SER A 248 -14.04 15.66 -19.57
CA SER A 248 -12.99 15.79 -18.57
C SER A 248 -11.65 15.38 -19.17
N THR A 249 -10.61 16.21 -19.00
CA THR A 249 -9.30 15.99 -19.60
C THR A 249 -8.20 15.76 -18.57
N GLY A 250 -7.25 14.87 -18.90
CA GLY A 250 -6.08 14.56 -18.07
C GLY A 250 -6.38 13.84 -16.75
N SER A 251 -5.34 13.62 -15.94
CA SER A 251 -5.43 12.87 -14.68
C SER A 251 -6.19 13.60 -13.55
N PHE A 252 -6.47 14.90 -13.73
CA PHE A 252 -7.18 15.73 -12.76
C PHE A 252 -8.65 15.99 -13.15
N GLY A 253 -9.12 15.43 -14.26
CA GLY A 253 -10.51 15.59 -14.69
C GLY A 253 -10.91 17.04 -14.97
N ILE A 254 -10.05 17.80 -15.66
CA ILE A 254 -10.29 19.23 -15.92
C ILE A 254 -11.39 19.37 -16.98
N VAL A 255 -12.41 20.17 -16.67
CA VAL A 255 -13.50 20.52 -17.59
C VAL A 255 -13.35 21.98 -18.02
N GLN A 256 -13.35 22.22 -19.33
CA GLN A 256 -13.48 23.57 -19.89
C GLN A 256 -14.96 23.78 -20.26
N ALA A 257 -15.67 24.57 -19.46
CA ALA A 257 -17.08 24.88 -19.66
C ALA A 257 -17.26 26.22 -20.36
N SER A 258 -18.40 26.37 -21.05
CA SER A 258 -18.84 27.66 -21.62
C SER A 258 -19.41 28.58 -20.54
N ASP A 259 -19.39 29.91 -20.76
CA ASP A 259 -19.79 30.94 -19.77
C ASP A 259 -21.22 30.81 -19.21
N LYS A 260 -22.07 29.97 -19.81
CA LYS A 260 -23.47 29.76 -19.40
C LYS A 260 -23.77 28.39 -18.82
N GLN A 261 -22.79 27.49 -18.70
CA GLN A 261 -23.00 26.16 -18.12
C GLN A 261 -22.88 26.20 -16.59
N THR A 262 -23.91 25.69 -15.92
CA THR A 262 -23.86 25.42 -14.47
C THR A 262 -23.39 23.99 -14.26
N LEU A 263 -22.41 23.79 -13.37
CA LEU A 263 -21.86 22.48 -13.04
C LEU A 263 -22.08 22.15 -11.55
N VAL A 264 -22.22 20.87 -11.24
CA VAL A 264 -22.21 20.35 -9.87
C VAL A 264 -21.13 19.30 -9.73
N ALA A 265 -20.41 19.33 -8.60
CA ALA A 265 -19.46 18.30 -8.22
C ALA A 265 -20.17 17.27 -7.34
N ILE A 266 -20.23 16.01 -7.78
CA ILE A 266 -20.75 14.90 -6.97
C ILE A 266 -19.65 13.86 -6.75
N PRO A 267 -19.76 12.99 -5.72
CA PRO A 267 -18.81 11.90 -5.54
C PRO A 267 -18.65 11.05 -6.82
N GLY A 268 -17.44 10.57 -7.07
CA GLY A 268 -17.09 9.76 -8.25
C GLY A 268 -17.65 8.34 -8.22
N TRP A 269 -18.90 8.15 -7.76
CA TRP A 269 -19.51 6.84 -7.69
C TRP A 269 -19.49 6.14 -9.04
N ARG A 270 -19.27 4.82 -9.00
CA ARG A 270 -19.13 3.98 -10.20
C ARG A 270 -20.28 4.14 -11.20
N VAL A 271 -21.51 4.40 -10.73
CA VAL A 271 -22.68 4.61 -11.60
C VAL A 271 -22.56 5.90 -12.43
N VAL A 272 -22.00 6.96 -11.86
CA VAL A 272 -21.77 8.25 -12.54
C VAL A 272 -20.61 8.11 -13.53
N ARG A 273 -19.51 7.49 -13.12
CA ARG A 273 -18.32 7.30 -13.98
C ARG A 273 -18.57 6.43 -15.21
N LYS A 274 -19.59 5.57 -15.18
CA LYS A 274 -19.98 4.72 -16.32
C LYS A 274 -20.91 5.41 -17.31
N ALA A 275 -21.53 6.52 -16.92
CA ALA A 275 -22.44 7.26 -17.79
C ALA A 275 -21.65 7.92 -18.93
N GLN A 276 -22.21 7.90 -20.13
CA GLN A 276 -21.54 8.48 -21.30
C GLN A 276 -21.87 9.97 -21.47
N ASN A 277 -23.13 10.35 -21.23
CA ASN A 277 -23.58 11.73 -21.30
C ASN A 277 -24.46 12.07 -20.09
N PRO A 278 -23.86 12.08 -18.87
CA PRO A 278 -24.58 12.38 -17.65
C PRO A 278 -24.99 13.86 -17.56
N VAL A 279 -26.22 14.11 -17.13
CA VAL A 279 -26.79 15.43 -16.86
C VAL A 279 -27.53 15.43 -15.52
N VAL A 280 -27.64 16.61 -14.94
CA VAL A 280 -28.27 16.80 -13.63
C VAL A 280 -29.54 17.63 -13.74
N ILE A 281 -30.59 17.18 -13.06
CA ILE A 281 -31.85 17.90 -12.88
C ILE A 281 -32.16 18.00 -11.39
N LEU A 282 -32.66 19.15 -10.96
CA LEU A 282 -33.21 19.34 -9.63
C LEU A 282 -34.73 19.16 -9.66
N CYS A 283 -35.30 18.51 -8.66
CA CYS A 283 -36.74 18.46 -8.48
C CYS A 283 -37.09 18.30 -7.01
N ASN A 284 -38.36 18.44 -6.68
CA ASN A 284 -38.86 18.00 -5.40
C ASN A 284 -39.19 16.51 -5.47
N SER A 285 -38.94 15.79 -4.38
CA SER A 285 -39.20 14.36 -4.28
C SER A 285 -40.64 13.98 -4.65
N ASN A 286 -41.64 14.76 -4.30
CA ASN A 286 -43.04 14.49 -4.66
C ASN A 286 -43.34 14.55 -6.18
N GLN A 287 -42.41 15.03 -7.00
CA GLN A 287 -42.52 15.01 -8.46
C GLN A 287 -42.05 13.67 -9.06
N LEU A 288 -41.48 12.75 -8.27
CA LEU A 288 -41.11 11.41 -8.72
C LEU A 288 -42.24 10.39 -8.50
N PRO A 289 -42.37 9.36 -9.37
CA PRO A 289 -43.35 8.31 -9.18
C PRO A 289 -43.12 7.52 -7.88
N GLY A 290 -44.21 7.06 -7.27
CA GLY A 290 -44.17 6.13 -6.12
C GLY A 290 -43.72 6.73 -4.78
N GLN A 291 -43.66 8.05 -4.65
CA GLN A 291 -43.30 8.69 -3.38
C GLN A 291 -44.51 8.77 -2.44
N THR A 292 -44.35 8.23 -1.23
CA THR A 292 -45.38 8.16 -0.19
C THR A 292 -45.21 9.22 0.91
N ASN A 293 -44.16 10.04 0.83
CA ASN A 293 -43.81 11.00 1.87
C ASN A 293 -44.45 12.37 1.61
N ASN A 294 -45.19 12.90 2.58
CA ASN A 294 -45.94 14.16 2.46
C ASN A 294 -45.07 15.43 2.51
N LYS A 295 -43.79 15.34 2.88
CA LYS A 295 -42.89 16.50 2.92
C LYS A 295 -42.04 16.56 1.65
N PRO A 296 -42.27 17.52 0.73
CA PRO A 296 -41.43 17.70 -0.43
C PRO A 296 -40.03 18.14 0.01
N GLU A 297 -39.03 17.36 -0.38
CA GLU A 297 -37.60 17.67 -0.24
C GLU A 297 -36.98 17.84 -1.62
N GLU A 298 -36.11 18.84 -1.79
CA GLU A 298 -35.33 19.03 -3.02
C GLU A 298 -34.29 17.91 -3.16
N ILE A 299 -34.26 17.30 -4.33
CA ILE A 299 -33.38 16.19 -4.69
C ILE A 299 -32.70 16.48 -6.02
N LEU A 300 -31.51 15.89 -6.16
CA LEU A 300 -30.69 15.93 -7.36
C LEU A 300 -30.83 14.60 -8.09
N LEU A 301 -31.24 14.65 -9.35
CA LEU A 301 -31.33 13.53 -10.26
C LEU A 301 -30.14 13.54 -11.21
N VAL A 302 -29.48 12.41 -11.41
CA VAL A 302 -28.52 12.23 -12.51
C VAL A 302 -29.13 11.30 -13.55
N LEU A 303 -29.14 11.74 -14.80
CA LEU A 303 -29.62 10.98 -15.94
C LEU A 303 -28.50 10.80 -16.96
N ASP A 304 -28.45 9.66 -17.64
CA ASP A 304 -27.57 9.45 -18.78
C ASP A 304 -28.35 9.55 -20.09
N ARG A 305 -28.07 10.60 -20.88
CA ARG A 305 -28.74 10.89 -22.16
C ARG A 305 -28.44 9.86 -23.25
N ASN A 306 -27.36 9.11 -23.12
CA ASN A 306 -27.01 8.06 -24.08
C ASN A 306 -27.60 6.69 -23.71
N SER A 307 -28.30 6.61 -22.58
CA SER A 307 -28.93 5.38 -22.10
C SER A 307 -30.44 5.42 -22.33
N CYS A 308 -30.88 5.14 -23.56
CA CYS A 308 -32.30 5.20 -23.97
C CYS A 308 -32.94 3.83 -24.25
N GLU A 309 -32.22 2.73 -24.02
CA GLU A 309 -32.78 1.39 -24.14
C GLU A 309 -33.71 1.08 -22.97
N TRP A 310 -34.96 0.74 -23.28
CA TRP A 310 -35.96 0.39 -22.27
C TRP A 310 -35.53 -0.84 -21.46
N ASN A 311 -35.76 -0.78 -20.15
CA ASN A 311 -35.77 -1.95 -19.28
C ASN A 311 -36.77 -1.73 -18.13
N ARG A 312 -37.39 -2.83 -17.69
CA ARG A 312 -38.42 -2.83 -16.63
C ARG A 312 -37.93 -2.46 -15.22
N ASP A 313 -36.62 -2.29 -15.01
CA ASP A 313 -36.04 -2.05 -13.69
C ASP A 313 -35.44 -0.63 -13.57
N SER A 314 -35.79 0.29 -14.49
CA SER A 314 -35.25 1.65 -14.55
C SER A 314 -36.34 2.70 -14.77
N TYR A 315 -36.07 3.92 -14.31
CA TYR A 315 -36.84 5.11 -14.63
C TYR A 315 -36.18 5.86 -15.79
N PHE A 316 -36.99 6.51 -16.62
CA PHE A 316 -36.54 7.24 -17.80
C PHE A 316 -37.15 8.65 -17.83
N ALA A 317 -36.41 9.59 -18.40
CA ALA A 317 -36.95 10.86 -18.83
C ALA A 317 -37.67 10.72 -20.16
N ILE A 318 -38.84 11.34 -20.25
CA ILE A 318 -39.69 11.38 -21.44
C ILE A 318 -40.17 12.80 -21.70
N GLU A 319 -40.66 13.05 -22.91
CA GLU A 319 -41.44 14.25 -23.21
C GLU A 319 -42.94 13.93 -23.10
N GLU A 320 -43.64 14.66 -22.23
CA GLU A 320 -45.09 14.60 -22.12
C GLU A 320 -45.65 16.03 -22.11
N SER A 321 -46.57 16.32 -23.04
CA SER A 321 -47.19 17.65 -23.17
C SER A 321 -46.19 18.83 -23.27
N GLY A 322 -45.02 18.60 -23.89
CA GLY A 322 -43.95 19.59 -24.04
C GLY A 322 -43.10 19.83 -22.79
N GLN A 323 -43.27 19.00 -21.76
CA GLN A 323 -42.49 19.02 -20.52
C GLN A 323 -41.75 17.70 -20.32
N LEU A 324 -40.63 17.79 -19.60
CA LEU A 324 -39.84 16.65 -19.20
C LEU A 324 -40.45 16.00 -17.96
N GLU A 325 -40.78 14.72 -18.06
CA GLU A 325 -41.25 13.92 -16.94
C GLU A 325 -40.38 12.68 -16.70
N ILE A 326 -40.36 12.19 -15.46
CA ILE A 326 -39.64 10.97 -15.07
C ILE A 326 -40.67 9.88 -14.83
N GLN A 327 -40.61 8.80 -15.62
CA GLN A 327 -41.59 7.72 -15.56
C GLN A 327 -40.93 6.34 -15.58
N TRP A 328 -41.66 5.34 -15.09
CA TRP A 328 -41.31 3.92 -15.16
C TRP A 328 -42.38 3.19 -15.96
N PHE A 329 -41.95 2.26 -16.82
CA PHE A 329 -42.84 1.52 -17.70
C PHE A 329 -42.73 0.02 -17.45
N PRO A 330 -43.84 -0.68 -17.14
CA PRO A 330 -43.85 -2.13 -16.95
C PRO A 330 -43.56 -2.90 -18.24
N GLU A 331 -43.90 -2.32 -19.40
CA GLU A 331 -43.68 -2.86 -20.75
C GLU A 331 -42.97 -1.81 -21.61
N ALA A 332 -42.41 -2.23 -22.76
CA ALA A 332 -41.72 -1.32 -23.67
C ALA A 332 -42.70 -0.25 -24.18
N PRO A 333 -42.46 1.03 -23.93
CA PRO A 333 -43.37 2.08 -24.33
C PRO A 333 -43.20 2.45 -25.81
N ASP A 334 -44.27 2.90 -26.46
CA ASP A 334 -44.25 3.42 -27.84
C ASP A 334 -43.77 4.89 -27.93
N ILE A 335 -43.25 5.44 -26.82
CA ILE A 335 -42.72 6.80 -26.73
C ILE A 335 -41.20 6.82 -26.65
N SER A 336 -40.60 7.89 -27.16
CA SER A 336 -39.14 8.05 -27.15
C SER A 336 -38.62 8.30 -25.74
N LEU A 337 -37.60 7.53 -25.34
CA LEU A 337 -36.90 7.71 -24.07
C LEU A 337 -35.73 8.67 -24.28
N LEU A 338 -35.66 9.73 -23.47
CA LEU A 338 -34.66 10.79 -23.61
C LEU A 338 -33.37 10.49 -22.82
N GLY A 339 -33.48 9.69 -21.76
CA GLY A 339 -32.35 9.26 -20.96
C GLY A 339 -32.77 8.47 -19.72
N LYS A 340 -31.87 7.68 -19.17
CA LYS A 340 -32.12 6.82 -18.01
C LYS A 340 -31.73 7.53 -16.72
N LEU A 341 -32.58 7.46 -15.69
CA LEU A 341 -32.24 7.88 -14.34
C LEU A 341 -31.27 6.88 -13.71
N ILE A 342 -30.10 7.36 -13.30
CA ILE A 342 -29.01 6.53 -12.77
C ILE A 342 -28.69 6.81 -11.30
N LEU A 343 -29.07 7.98 -10.79
CA LEU A 343 -28.84 8.35 -9.38
C LEU A 343 -29.91 9.34 -8.91
N VAL A 344 -30.37 9.14 -7.67
CA VAL A 344 -31.17 10.11 -6.91
C VAL A 344 -30.41 10.44 -5.64
N LEU A 345 -30.09 11.72 -5.45
CA LEU A 345 -29.33 12.21 -4.32
C LEU A 345 -30.18 13.21 -3.52
N ARG A 346 -30.43 12.91 -2.25
CA ARG A 346 -31.02 13.86 -1.30
C ARG A 346 -29.96 14.84 -0.82
N ALA A 347 -30.38 16.04 -0.46
CA ALA A 347 -29.48 17.01 0.16
C ALA A 347 -28.84 16.41 1.43
N LYS A 348 -27.60 16.82 1.72
CA LYS A 348 -26.95 16.42 2.98
C LYS A 348 -27.79 16.93 4.14
N LYS A 349 -28.20 16.04 5.05
CA LYS A 349 -28.84 16.45 6.29
C LYS A 349 -27.87 17.35 7.06
N ILE A 350 -28.20 18.63 7.14
CA ILE A 350 -27.59 19.54 8.09
C ILE A 350 -28.30 19.21 9.41
N LEU A 351 -27.65 18.40 10.25
CA LEU A 351 -28.04 18.35 11.65
C LEU A 351 -27.71 19.74 12.20
N ASP A 352 -28.70 20.47 12.71
CA ASP A 352 -28.48 21.66 13.52
C ASP A 352 -27.79 21.23 14.82
N GLU A 353 -26.51 20.88 14.73
CA GLU A 353 -25.62 20.68 15.86
C GLU A 353 -24.45 21.65 15.68
N PRO A 354 -24.15 22.50 16.68
CA PRO A 354 -22.86 23.15 16.72
C PRO A 354 -21.85 22.02 16.86
N LEU A 355 -21.19 21.65 15.76
CA LEU A 355 -20.19 20.58 15.73
C LEU A 355 -19.22 20.81 16.88
N SER A 356 -19.37 19.93 17.86
CA SER A 356 -18.64 19.85 19.11
C SER A 356 -17.14 20.02 18.86
N SER A 357 -16.57 21.09 19.40
CA SER A 357 -15.14 21.18 19.66
C SER A 357 -14.66 20.19 20.74
N ASP A 358 -15.56 19.42 21.36
CA ASP A 358 -15.27 18.51 22.47
C ASP A 358 -15.97 17.15 22.34
N LEU A 359 -15.44 16.26 21.50
CA LEU A 359 -15.73 14.82 21.60
C LEU A 359 -14.42 14.03 21.64
N TRP A 360 -13.65 14.26 22.70
CA TRP A 360 -12.71 13.28 23.25
C TRP A 360 -13.33 12.58 24.46
N GLN A 361 -14.55 12.07 24.33
CA GLN A 361 -15.03 11.03 25.24
C GLN A 361 -14.65 9.69 24.64
N VAL A 362 -13.56 9.14 25.15
CA VAL A 362 -13.24 7.72 25.01
C VAL A 362 -14.26 6.99 25.89
N GLU A 363 -15.02 6.06 25.32
CA GLU A 363 -15.85 5.14 26.11
C GLU A 363 -14.93 4.32 27.02
N GLU A 364 -15.16 4.39 28.33
CA GLU A 364 -14.51 3.54 29.34
C GLU A 364 -15.09 2.12 29.37
#